data_AF-A0A841JHX0-F1
#
_entry.id   AF-A0A841JHX0-F1
#
_cell.length_a   1.000
_cell.length_b   1.000
_cell.length_c   1.000
_cell.angle_alpha   90.00
_cell.angle_beta   90.00
_cell.angle_gamma   90.00
#
_symmetry.space_group_name_H-M   'P 1'
#
loop_
_entity.id
_entity.type
_entity.pdbx_description
1 polymer ?
#
loop_
_entity_poly.entity_id
_entity_poly.type
_entity_poly.pdbx_seq_one_letter_code
_entity_poly.pdbx_strand_id
1 'polypeptide(L)'
;MSFFYFFLIIGSVVVYLILRFDKQQRRKQKMLLKQTNDVQPLLLMQSLGQKLQRLNEALVQNTAKSEINAQLKKITTDYNCGLINMQVYNSQLNELLKRVEGRC
;
A
#
# COMPACT_ATOMS: atom_id res chain seq x y z
N MET A 1 13.53 -20.38 -41.96
CA MET A 1 13.56 -18.91 -42.19
C MET A 1 12.38 -18.19 -41.55
N SER A 2 11.13 -18.61 -41.76
CA SER A 2 9.95 -17.90 -41.20
C SER A 2 9.88 -17.83 -39.67
N PHE A 3 10.24 -18.90 -38.95
CA PHE A 3 10.20 -18.93 -37.47
C PHE A 3 11.14 -17.92 -36.81
N PHE A 4 12.29 -17.62 -37.43
CA PHE A 4 13.24 -16.63 -36.93
C PHE A 4 12.64 -15.21 -36.95
N TYR A 5 11.91 -14.86 -38.01
CA TYR A 5 11.24 -13.56 -38.12
C TYR A 5 10.09 -13.42 -37.12
N PHE A 6 9.32 -14.49 -36.87
CA PHE A 6 8.28 -14.46 -35.82
C PHE A 6 8.88 -14.22 -34.43
N PHE A 7 9.97 -14.90 -34.09
CA PHE A 7 10.67 -14.70 -32.82
C PHE A 7 11.18 -13.25 -32.67
N LEU A 8 11.69 -12.65 -33.74
CA LEU A 8 12.19 -11.28 -33.75
C LEU A 8 11.05 -10.27 -33.51
N ILE A 9 9.92 -10.44 -34.19
CA ILE A 9 8.74 -9.57 -34.00
C ILE A 9 8.15 -9.74 -32.60
N ILE A 10 7.96 -10.98 -32.14
CA ILE A 10 7.41 -11.26 -30.81
C ILE A 10 8.33 -10.73 -29.70
N GLY A 11 9.64 -10.96 -29.82
CA GLY A 11 10.64 -10.43 -28.89
C GLY A 11 10.61 -8.91 -28.82
N SER A 12 10.51 -8.24 -29.98
CA SER A 12 10.38 -6.78 -30.05
C SER A 12 9.12 -6.28 -29.34
N VAL A 13 7.98 -6.94 -29.55
CA VAL A 13 6.71 -6.60 -28.88
C VAL A 13 6.80 -6.79 -27.37
N VAL A 14 7.40 -7.88 -26.89
CA VAL A 14 7.57 -8.15 -25.46
C VAL A 14 8.46 -7.09 -24.79
N VAL A 15 9.60 -6.75 -25.40
CA VAL A 15 10.49 -5.69 -24.89
C VAL A 15 9.78 -4.34 -24.87
N TYR A 16 9.03 -4.01 -25.94
CA TYR A 16 8.22 -2.79 -25.99
C TYR A 16 7.17 -2.73 -24.88
N LEU A 17 6.48 -3.84 -24.62
CA LEU A 17 5.51 -3.93 -23.52
C LEU A 17 6.20 -3.75 -22.16
N ILE A 18 7.32 -4.43 -21.89
CA ILE A 18 8.07 -4.30 -20.63
C ILE A 18 8.47 -2.83 -20.40
N LEU A 19 9.02 -2.15 -21.41
CA LEU A 19 9.39 -0.74 -21.30
C LEU A 19 8.17 0.17 -21.08
N ARG A 20 7.04 -0.11 -21.75
CA ARG A 20 5.79 0.63 -21.56
C ARG A 20 5.25 0.45 -20.15
N PHE A 21 5.29 -0.77 -19.63
CA PHE A 21 4.90 -1.08 -18.25
C PHE A 21 5.83 -0.43 -17.23
N ASP A 22 7.15 -0.52 -17.39
CA ASP A 22 8.13 0.16 -16.51
C ASP A 22 7.90 1.68 -16.49
N LYS A 23 7.67 2.29 -17.66
CA LYS A 23 7.38 3.72 -17.78
C LYS A 23 6.06 4.12 -17.10
N GLN A 24 5.03 3.26 -17.17
CA GLN A 24 3.76 3.49 -16.46
C GLN A 24 3.91 3.32 -14.95
N GLN A 25 4.65 2.31 -14.49
CA GLN A 25 4.89 2.08 -13.06
C GLN A 25 5.70 3.22 -12.44
N ARG A 26 6.75 3.70 -13.12
CA ARG A 26 7.53 4.87 -12.66
C ARG A 26 6.69 6.15 -12.61
N ARG A 27 5.70 6.32 -13.51
CA ARG A 27 4.77 7.46 -13.44
C ARG A 27 3.84 7.37 -12.23
N LYS A 28 3.32 6.19 -11.92
CA LYS A 28 2.48 5.97 -10.73
C LYS A 28 3.28 6.20 -9.45
N GLN A 29 4.49 5.64 -9.35
CA GLN A 29 5.38 5.87 -8.20
C GLN A 29 5.80 7.34 -8.08
N LYS A 30 6.16 8.02 -9.18
CA LYS A 30 6.47 9.45 -9.16
C LYS A 30 5.27 10.32 -8.82
N MET A 31 4.06 9.92 -9.20
CA MET A 31 2.84 10.63 -8.82
C MET A 31 2.57 10.50 -7.32
N LEU A 32 2.78 9.31 -6.75
CA LEU A 32 2.73 9.09 -5.30
C LEU A 32 3.82 9.89 -4.57
N LEU A 33 5.06 9.87 -5.07
CA LEU A 33 6.18 10.63 -4.51
C LEU A 33 6.00 12.16 -4.63
N LYS A 34 5.39 12.64 -5.72
CA LYS A 34 5.10 14.06 -5.93
C LYS A 34 3.92 14.55 -5.08
N GLN A 35 3.00 13.64 -4.72
CA GLN A 35 1.93 13.91 -3.75
C GLN A 35 2.43 13.88 -2.30
N THR A 36 3.54 13.18 -2.03
CA THR A 36 4.25 13.17 -0.72
C THR A 36 5.54 13.99 -0.75
N ASN A 37 5.58 15.05 -1.57
CA ASN A 37 6.76 15.91 -1.76
C ASN A 37 7.05 16.83 -0.56
N ASP A 38 7.01 16.28 0.66
CA ASP A 38 7.56 17.00 1.82
C ASP A 38 7.94 16.14 3.04
N VAL A 39 7.84 14.80 3.03
CA VAL A 39 8.45 14.06 4.16
C VAL A 39 8.93 12.65 3.84
N GLN A 40 10.21 12.49 4.15
CA GLN A 40 11.05 11.31 4.19
C GLN A 40 10.31 9.99 4.52
N PRO A 41 10.29 9.00 3.60
CA PRO A 41 9.51 7.76 3.77
C PRO A 41 9.95 6.90 4.96
N LEU A 42 11.17 7.10 5.48
CA LEU A 42 11.69 6.37 6.64
C LEU A 42 11.01 6.78 7.96
N LEU A 43 10.86 8.08 8.20
CA LEU A 43 10.28 8.60 9.45
C LEU A 43 8.77 8.31 9.52
N LEU A 44 8.10 8.37 8.37
CA LEU A 44 6.69 8.03 8.26
C LEU A 44 6.44 6.56 8.59
N MET A 45 7.29 5.66 8.08
CA MET A 45 7.23 4.22 8.39
C MET A 45 7.52 3.94 9.87
N GLN A 46 8.47 4.66 10.49
CA GLN A 46 8.71 4.57 11.93
C GLN A 46 7.53 5.10 12.76
N SER A 47 6.93 6.22 12.36
CA SER A 47 5.77 6.80 13.04
C SER A 47 4.53 5.91 12.94
N LEU A 48 4.35 5.22 11.81
CA LEU A 48 3.29 4.24 11.62
C LEU A 48 3.52 3.02 12.50
N GLY A 49 4.75 2.49 12.56
CA GLY A 49 5.11 1.40 13.48
C GLY A 49 4.82 1.76 14.94
N GLN A 50 5.21 2.95 15.38
CA GLN A 50 4.91 3.44 16.73
C GLN A 50 3.40 3.62 16.99
N LYS A 51 2.64 4.16 16.04
CA LYS A 51 1.18 4.29 16.17
C LYS A 51 0.49 2.94 16.23
N LEU A 52 0.94 1.97 15.43
CA LEU A 52 0.40 0.62 15.39
C LEU A 52 0.68 -0.13 16.70
N GLN A 53 1.86 0.07 17.28
CA GLN A 53 2.22 -0.47 18.58
C GLN A 53 1.36 0.13 19.71
N ARG A 54 1.19 1.46 19.75
CA ARG A 54 0.32 2.11 20.74
C ARG A 54 -1.15 1.70 20.62
N LEU A 55 -1.64 1.54 19.39
CA LEU A 55 -2.98 1.01 19.16
C LEU A 55 -3.12 -0.40 19.69
N ASN A 56 -2.17 -1.28 19.38
CA ASN A 56 -2.21 -2.67 19.83
C ASN A 56 -2.21 -2.76 21.37
N GLU A 57 -1.36 -1.97 22.04
CA GLU A 57 -1.33 -1.87 23.50
C GLU A 57 -2.66 -1.37 24.09
N ALA A 58 -3.24 -0.30 23.53
CA ALA A 58 -4.53 0.23 23.97
C ALA A 58 -5.71 -0.74 23.71
N LEU A 59 -5.63 -1.54 22.65
CA LEU A 59 -6.65 -2.50 22.26
C LEU A 59 -6.59 -3.79 23.09
N VAL A 60 -5.39 -4.20 23.49
CA VAL A 60 -5.17 -5.31 24.44
C VAL A 60 -5.71 -4.94 25.84
N GLN A 61 -5.59 -3.67 26.25
CA GLN A 61 -6.14 -3.21 27.52
C GLN A 61 -7.66 -3.00 27.51
N ASN A 62 -8.28 -2.75 26.36
CA ASN A 62 -9.73 -2.56 26.23
C ASN A 62 -10.37 -3.73 25.50
N THR A 63 -10.71 -4.78 26.26
CA THR A 63 -11.33 -6.04 25.83
C THR A 63 -12.67 -5.90 25.07
N ALA A 64 -13.18 -4.67 24.88
CA ALA A 64 -14.41 -4.36 24.17
C ALA A 64 -14.28 -4.09 22.65
N LYS A 65 -13.08 -4.05 22.07
CA LYS A 65 -12.86 -3.63 20.66
C LYS A 65 -12.53 -4.77 19.66
N SER A 66 -13.10 -5.95 19.87
CA SER A 66 -12.92 -7.14 18.99
C SER A 66 -13.20 -6.84 17.51
N GLU A 67 -14.25 -6.06 17.21
CA GLU A 67 -14.66 -5.76 15.83
C GLU A 67 -13.67 -4.82 15.11
N ILE A 68 -13.14 -3.82 15.81
CA ILE A 68 -12.14 -2.88 15.26
C ILE A 68 -10.82 -3.62 15.01
N ASN A 69 -10.47 -4.54 15.89
CA ASN A 69 -9.27 -5.37 15.75
C ASN A 69 -9.39 -6.32 14.54
N ALA A 70 -10.57 -6.90 14.32
CA ALA A 70 -10.86 -7.71 13.14
C ALA A 70 -10.79 -6.89 11.84
N GLN A 71 -11.34 -5.67 11.83
CA GLN A 71 -11.26 -4.77 10.66
C GLN A 71 -9.81 -4.34 10.36
N LEU A 72 -9.03 -4.02 11.40
CA LEU A 72 -7.62 -3.68 11.27
C LEU A 72 -6.80 -4.85 10.69
N LYS A 73 -7.02 -6.07 11.21
CA LYS A 73 -6.36 -7.28 10.72
C LYS A 73 -6.69 -7.53 9.25
N LYS A 74 -7.96 -7.40 8.86
CA LYS A 74 -8.41 -7.56 7.47
C LYS A 74 -7.72 -6.58 6.52
N ILE A 75 -7.73 -5.29 6.85
CA ILE A 75 -7.11 -4.24 6.01
C ILE A 75 -5.59 -4.45 5.89
N THR A 76 -4.94 -4.94 6.96
CA THR A 76 -3.52 -5.30 6.94
C THR A 76 -3.25 -6.51 6.05
N THR A 77 -4.12 -7.54 6.09
CA THR A 77 -4.02 -8.70 5.21
C THR A 77 -4.24 -8.32 3.75
N ASP A 78 -5.24 -7.49 3.45
CA ASP A 78 -5.53 -7.03 2.08
C ASP A 78 -4.35 -6.23 1.51
N TYR A 79 -3.66 -5.43 2.34
CA TYR A 79 -2.45 -4.72 1.92
C TYR A 79 -1.28 -5.68 1.68
N ASN A 80 -1.04 -6.64 2.59
CA ASN A 80 0.04 -7.62 2.46
C ASN A 80 -0.16 -8.54 1.25
N CYS A 81 -1.41 -8.82 0.87
CA CYS A 81 -1.76 -9.55 -0.35
C CYS A 81 -1.71 -8.69 -1.62
N GLY A 82 -1.43 -7.38 -1.52
CA GLY A 82 -1.38 -6.45 -2.65
C GLY A 82 -2.75 -6.11 -3.25
N LEU A 83 -3.84 -6.46 -2.57
CA LEU A 83 -5.23 -6.18 -3.00
C LEU A 83 -5.56 -4.69 -2.88
N ILE A 84 -4.94 -3.98 -1.93
CA ILE A 84 -5.12 -2.54 -1.73
C ILE A 84 -3.79 -1.79 -1.77
N ASN A 85 -3.81 -0.58 -2.33
CA ASN A 85 -2.65 0.31 -2.35
C ASN A 85 -2.45 1.00 -1.00
N MET A 86 -1.21 1.42 -0.69
CA MET A 86 -0.81 2.08 0.55
C MET A 86 -1.65 3.33 0.88
N GLN A 87 -2.12 4.06 -0.13
CA GLN A 87 -3.02 5.21 0.07
C GLN A 87 -4.39 4.79 0.62
N VAL A 88 -4.95 3.70 0.09
CA VAL A 88 -6.23 3.15 0.53
C VAL A 88 -6.09 2.62 1.94
N TYR A 89 -5.01 1.89 2.21
CA TYR A 89 -4.64 1.43 3.55
C TYR A 89 -4.57 2.58 4.55
N ASN A 90 -3.83 3.65 4.24
CA ASN A 90 -3.72 4.82 5.12
C ASN A 90 -5.06 5.53 5.36
N SER A 91 -5.89 5.68 4.34
CA SER A 91 -7.21 6.30 4.50
C SER A 91 -8.12 5.50 5.44
N GLN A 92 -8.16 4.17 5.27
CA GLN A 92 -8.95 3.27 6.11
C GLN A 92 -8.41 3.19 7.53
N LEU A 93 -7.08 3.20 7.70
CA LEU A 93 -6.43 3.23 9.00
C LEU A 93 -6.77 4.52 9.76
N ASN A 94 -6.78 5.67 9.07
CA ASN A 94 -7.10 6.96 9.65
C ASN A 94 -8.59 7.06 10.06
N GLU A 95 -9.50 6.44 9.28
CA GLU A 95 -10.90 6.32 9.67
C GLU A 95 -11.10 5.43 10.90
N LEU A 96 -10.39 4.29 10.96
CA LEU A 96 -10.43 3.41 12.13
C LEU A 96 -9.88 4.12 13.38
N LEU A 97 -8.82 4.91 13.23
CA LEU A 97 -8.26 5.75 14.29
C LEU A 97 -9.29 6.76 14.81
N LYS A 98 -9.94 7.49 13.90
CA LYS A 98 -11.01 8.44 14.26
C LYS A 98 -12.18 7.77 14.96
N ARG A 99 -12.57 6.54 14.58
CA ARG A 99 -13.61 5.77 15.27
C ARG A 99 -13.18 5.32 16.67
N VAL A 100 -11.88 5.12 16.88
CA VAL A 100 -11.28 4.73 18.16
C VAL A 100 -11.10 5.93 19.10
N GLU A 101 -10.71 7.10 18.57
CA GLU A 101 -10.44 8.34 19.30
C GLU A 101 -11.67 9.25 19.47
N GLY A 102 -12.56 9.30 18.48
CA GLY A 102 -13.76 10.15 18.47
C GLY A 102 -14.94 9.59 19.27
N ARG A 103 -14.72 8.56 20.09
CA ARG A 103 -15.72 7.98 20.98
C ARG A 103 -15.29 8.18 22.45
N CYS A 104 -14.97 9.42 22.78
CA CYS A 104 -14.98 9.97 24.14
C CYS A 104 -16.25 10.80 24.32
#